data_AF-A0A845WP49-F1
#
_entry.id   AF-A0A845WP49-F1
#
_cell.length_a   1.000
_cell.length_b   1.000
_cell.length_c   1.000
_cell.angle_alpha   90.00
_cell.angle_beta   90.00
_cell.angle_gamma   90.00
#
_symmetry.space_group_name_H-M   'P 1'
#
loop_
_entity.id
_entity.type
_entity.pdbx_description
1 polymer ?
#
loop_
_entity_poly.entity_id
_entity_poly.type
_entity_poly.pdbx_seq_one_letter_code
_entity_poly.pdbx_strand_id
1 'polypeptide(L)'
;MAESREEILKCQSLISQIYFKQFGIRFSSTQPNPSNKIELLPHYYLMGIYNGELIATMGLYLHSTDLERYANVTAQDIEQILLEAQAIDRYSGENFRELTKFVIKEQWQGKGIGKLLMGVAHSQDFIHFDGKHENLVVSCGNASIFHNFPDYLNIKTRFIKYVPYNKLFKFYVSKTEPMECRLSIPDLDIPEEWYRFKIPGEMKL
;
A
#
# COMPACT_ATOMS: atom_id res chain seq x y z
N MET A 1 14.63 0.49 3.82
CA MET A 1 13.40 1.00 4.45
C MET A 1 13.77 2.22 5.28
N ALA A 2 12.80 3.00 5.79
CA ALA A 2 13.12 4.00 6.80
C ALA A 2 13.43 3.30 8.13
N GLU A 3 14.62 3.52 8.70
CA GLU A 3 15.08 2.84 9.93
C GLU A 3 15.21 3.83 11.09
N SER A 4 15.54 5.09 10.79
CA SER A 4 15.67 6.15 11.76
C SER A 4 14.41 7.02 11.87
N ARG A 5 14.26 7.68 13.04
CA ARG A 5 13.20 8.67 13.25
C ARG A 5 13.23 9.80 12.22
N GLU A 6 14.40 10.22 11.79
CA GLU A 6 14.54 11.28 10.78
C GLU A 6 14.00 10.85 9.42
N GLU A 7 14.32 9.63 8.98
CA GLU A 7 13.81 9.06 7.73
C GLU A 7 12.29 8.87 7.76
N ILE A 8 11.76 8.40 8.89
CA ILE A 8 10.31 8.27 9.11
C ILE A 8 9.65 9.65 8.97
N LEU A 9 10.18 10.68 9.63
CA LEU A 9 9.64 12.04 9.53
C LEU A 9 9.70 12.60 8.10
N LYS A 10 10.77 12.30 7.35
CA LYS A 10 10.88 12.68 5.92
C LYS A 10 9.77 12.02 5.09
N CYS A 11 9.49 10.74 5.30
CA CYS A 11 8.40 10.03 4.61
C CYS A 11 7.03 10.60 4.97
N GLN A 12 6.77 10.80 6.26
CA GLN A 12 5.53 11.38 6.78
C GLN A 12 5.29 12.79 6.23
N SER A 13 6.35 13.61 6.17
CA SER A 13 6.29 14.95 5.60
C SER A 13 5.94 14.91 4.12
N LEU A 14 6.57 14.04 3.32
CA LEU A 14 6.29 13.91 1.90
C LEU A 14 4.83 13.48 1.64
N ILE A 15 4.35 12.47 2.35
CA ILE A 15 2.95 12.01 2.29
C ILE A 15 2.01 13.15 2.64
N SER A 16 2.25 13.82 3.78
CA SER A 16 1.40 14.90 4.28
C SER A 16 1.33 16.07 3.31
N GLN A 17 2.45 16.48 2.72
CA GLN A 17 2.49 17.57 1.74
C GLN A 17 1.66 17.25 0.49
N ILE A 18 1.81 16.05 -0.07
CA ILE A 18 1.11 15.65 -1.30
C ILE A 18 -0.39 15.48 -1.03
N TYR A 19 -0.76 14.76 0.02
CA TYR A 19 -2.17 14.53 0.37
C TYR A 19 -2.89 15.81 0.79
N PHE A 20 -2.21 16.72 1.50
CA PHE A 20 -2.79 18.02 1.84
C PHE A 20 -2.98 18.89 0.59
N LYS A 21 -1.96 18.98 -0.29
CA LYS A 21 -2.05 19.74 -1.55
C LYS A 21 -3.18 19.23 -2.45
N GLN A 22 -3.31 17.91 -2.60
CA GLN A 22 -4.25 17.31 -3.55
C GLN A 22 -5.67 17.14 -2.98
N PHE A 23 -5.80 16.75 -1.71
CA PHE A 23 -7.08 16.31 -1.13
C PHE A 23 -7.48 17.10 0.13
N GLY A 24 -6.58 17.92 0.66
CA GLY A 24 -6.76 18.64 1.93
C GLY A 24 -6.79 17.70 3.13
N ILE A 25 -6.16 16.52 3.02
CA ILE A 25 -6.11 15.50 4.08
C ILE A 25 -4.92 15.75 5.00
N ARG A 26 -5.15 15.51 6.28
CA ARG A 26 -4.15 15.59 7.36
C ARG A 26 -3.96 14.22 7.98
N PHE A 27 -2.88 14.05 8.72
CA PHE A 27 -2.57 12.78 9.36
C PHE A 27 -2.40 12.93 10.87
N SER A 28 -2.78 11.85 11.56
CA SER A 28 -2.63 11.64 13.00
C SER A 28 -1.91 10.32 13.23
N SER A 29 -1.15 10.22 14.31
CA SER A 29 -0.51 8.95 14.69
C SER A 29 -1.47 7.99 15.39
N THR A 30 -2.58 8.47 15.96
CA THR A 30 -3.43 7.66 16.86
C THR A 30 -4.93 7.80 16.65
N GLN A 31 -5.39 8.90 16.07
CA GLN A 31 -6.83 9.21 16.02
C GLN A 31 -7.24 9.64 14.61
N PRO A 32 -7.81 8.74 13.79
CA PRO A 32 -8.41 9.13 12.54
C PRO A 32 -9.73 9.87 12.81
N ASN A 33 -10.04 10.86 11.98
CA ASN A 33 -11.32 11.56 12.00
C ASN A 33 -11.75 11.86 10.56
N PRO A 34 -12.52 10.95 9.94
CA PRO A 34 -12.96 11.10 8.55
C PRO A 34 -13.79 12.37 8.31
N SER A 35 -14.58 12.81 9.30
CA SER A 35 -15.37 14.04 9.21
C SER A 35 -14.51 15.29 9.06
N ASN A 36 -13.29 15.26 9.64
CA ASN A 36 -12.32 16.35 9.59
C ASN A 36 -11.15 16.07 8.62
N LYS A 37 -11.28 15.04 7.76
CA LYS A 37 -10.23 14.61 6.82
C LYS A 37 -8.88 14.26 7.48
N ILE A 38 -8.95 13.60 8.62
CA ILE A 38 -7.76 13.12 9.35
C ILE A 38 -7.65 11.61 9.17
N GLU A 39 -6.56 11.15 8.59
CA GLU A 39 -6.21 9.73 8.42
C GLU A 39 -5.07 9.33 9.37
N LEU A 40 -4.79 8.02 9.46
CA LEU A 40 -3.65 7.53 10.20
C LEU A 40 -2.36 7.59 9.39
N LEU A 41 -1.24 7.75 10.10
CA LEU A 41 0.09 7.53 9.53
C LEU A 41 0.38 6.02 9.44
N PRO A 42 1.05 5.57 8.36
CA PRO A 42 1.57 4.20 8.27
C PRO A 42 2.51 3.82 9.41
N HIS A 43 2.66 2.53 9.67
CA HIS A 43 3.57 2.02 10.69
C HIS A 43 5.01 1.99 10.17
N TYR A 44 5.19 1.57 8.91
CA TYR A 44 6.49 1.47 8.24
C TYR A 44 6.47 2.16 6.89
N TYR A 45 7.66 2.49 6.40
CA TYR A 45 7.84 3.25 5.16
C TYR A 45 8.94 2.65 4.31
N LEU A 46 8.61 2.42 3.04
CA LEU A 46 9.57 2.18 1.99
C LEU A 46 9.99 3.53 1.38
N MET A 47 11.30 3.69 1.15
CA MET A 47 11.89 4.93 0.65
C MET A 47 12.40 4.72 -0.78
N GLY A 48 12.02 5.58 -1.70
CA GLY A 48 12.66 5.74 -2.99
C GLY A 48 13.62 6.92 -2.93
N ILE A 49 14.93 6.64 -2.98
CA ILE A 49 16.00 7.65 -2.86
C ILE A 49 16.71 7.79 -4.20
N TYR A 50 16.97 9.02 -4.63
CA TYR A 50 17.80 9.33 -5.79
C TYR A 50 18.77 10.47 -5.44
N ASN A 51 20.07 10.26 -5.65
CA ASN A 51 21.14 11.21 -5.29
C ASN A 51 21.03 11.72 -3.83
N GLY A 52 20.70 10.84 -2.89
CA GLY A 52 20.53 11.17 -1.47
C GLY A 52 19.21 11.88 -1.11
N GLU A 53 18.35 12.17 -2.09
CA GLU A 53 17.05 12.80 -1.88
C GLU A 53 15.93 11.75 -1.83
N LEU A 54 15.03 11.85 -0.85
CA LEU A 54 13.77 11.09 -0.85
C LEU A 54 12.85 11.63 -1.95
N ILE A 55 12.57 10.82 -2.97
CA ILE A 55 11.73 11.21 -4.12
C ILE A 55 10.38 10.50 -4.17
N ALA A 56 10.24 9.37 -3.49
CA ALA A 56 9.00 8.61 -3.40
C ALA A 56 8.94 7.83 -2.08
N THR A 57 7.74 7.52 -1.61
CA THR A 57 7.55 6.66 -0.45
C THR A 57 6.22 5.88 -0.54
N MET A 58 6.17 4.74 0.12
CA MET A 58 4.97 3.94 0.30
C MET A 58 4.92 3.49 1.75
N GLY A 59 3.75 3.59 2.36
CA GLY A 59 3.51 3.15 3.71
C GLY A 59 3.07 1.70 3.79
N LEU A 60 3.26 1.11 4.97
CA LEU A 60 2.73 -0.21 5.34
C LEU A 60 1.90 -0.07 6.61
N TYR A 61 0.65 -0.48 6.57
CA TYR A 61 -0.11 -0.74 7.80
C TYR A 61 0.07 -2.19 8.23
N LEU A 62 0.40 -2.38 9.50
CA LEU A 62 0.49 -3.70 10.12
C LEU A 62 -0.87 -4.24 10.58
N HIS A 63 -1.70 -3.34 11.07
CA HIS A 63 -3.05 -3.55 11.57
C HIS A 63 -3.77 -2.21 11.46
N SER A 64 -5.07 -2.18 11.76
CA SER A 64 -5.86 -0.94 11.60
C SER A 64 -5.65 -0.40 10.19
N THR A 65 -6.04 -1.18 9.21
CA THR A 65 -5.90 -0.89 7.79
C THR A 65 -7.05 0.02 7.34
N ASP A 66 -6.89 0.67 6.20
CA ASP A 66 -7.97 1.38 5.50
C ASP A 66 -9.05 0.39 5.06
N LEU A 67 -8.68 -0.85 4.69
CA LEU A 67 -9.63 -1.92 4.36
C LEU A 67 -10.60 -2.22 5.52
N GLU A 68 -10.06 -2.42 6.73
CA GLU A 68 -10.86 -2.66 7.93
C GLU A 68 -11.71 -1.43 8.28
N ARG A 69 -11.08 -0.25 8.36
CA ARG A 69 -11.76 0.98 8.82
C ARG A 69 -12.86 1.46 7.89
N TYR A 70 -12.64 1.32 6.58
CA TYR A 70 -13.42 2.06 5.60
C TYR A 70 -14.22 1.17 4.68
N ALA A 71 -13.71 -0.02 4.34
CA ALA A 71 -14.43 -0.98 3.51
C ALA A 71 -15.12 -2.09 4.32
N ASN A 72 -14.89 -2.15 5.65
CA ASN A 72 -15.37 -3.22 6.52
C ASN A 72 -15.02 -4.60 5.96
N VAL A 73 -13.79 -4.74 5.44
CA VAL A 73 -13.27 -6.05 5.04
C VAL A 73 -13.02 -6.86 6.31
N THR A 74 -13.55 -8.08 6.33
CA THR A 74 -13.38 -9.03 7.43
C THR A 74 -12.45 -10.17 7.02
N ALA A 75 -11.98 -10.95 8.00
CA ALA A 75 -11.19 -12.15 7.73
C ALA A 75 -11.94 -13.13 6.80
N GLN A 76 -13.25 -13.29 6.97
CA GLN A 76 -14.07 -14.18 6.14
C GLN A 76 -14.09 -13.77 4.66
N ASP A 77 -14.10 -12.46 4.38
CA ASP A 77 -14.03 -11.97 2.99
C ASP A 77 -12.73 -12.42 2.31
N ILE A 78 -11.62 -12.42 3.06
CA ILE A 78 -10.30 -12.83 2.58
C ILE A 78 -10.22 -14.37 2.50
N GLU A 79 -10.70 -15.08 3.51
CA GLU A 79 -10.70 -16.55 3.57
C GLU A 79 -11.43 -17.18 2.39
N GLN A 80 -12.52 -16.57 1.92
CA GLN A 80 -13.22 -17.01 0.71
C GLN A 80 -12.29 -16.98 -0.53
N ILE A 81 -11.51 -15.91 -0.68
CA ILE A 81 -10.55 -15.77 -1.78
C ILE A 81 -9.41 -16.78 -1.63
N LEU A 82 -8.94 -17.02 -0.40
CA LEU A 82 -7.90 -18.03 -0.13
C LEU A 82 -8.38 -19.45 -0.45
N LEU A 83 -9.64 -19.77 -0.15
CA LEU A 83 -10.25 -21.06 -0.49
C LEU A 83 -10.27 -21.26 -2.00
N GLU A 84 -10.73 -20.25 -2.76
CA GLU A 84 -10.74 -20.28 -4.23
C GLU A 84 -9.33 -20.38 -4.84
N ALA A 85 -8.34 -19.79 -4.16
CA ALA A 85 -6.94 -19.85 -4.54
C ALA A 85 -6.21 -21.12 -4.05
N GLN A 86 -6.87 -22.00 -3.28
CA GLN A 86 -6.28 -23.16 -2.62
C GLN A 86 -5.09 -22.81 -1.71
N ALA A 87 -5.18 -21.68 -1.00
CA ALA A 87 -4.13 -21.11 -0.17
C ALA A 87 -4.47 -21.06 1.33
N ILE A 88 -5.66 -21.56 1.72
CA ILE A 88 -6.19 -21.47 3.09
C ILE A 88 -5.36 -22.25 4.12
N ASP A 89 -4.63 -23.28 3.71
CA ASP A 89 -3.78 -24.07 4.61
C ASP A 89 -2.47 -23.35 4.97
N ARG A 90 -2.12 -22.29 4.24
CA ARG A 90 -0.86 -21.55 4.37
C ARG A 90 -1.08 -20.13 4.91
N TYR A 91 -2.14 -19.47 4.47
CA TYR A 91 -2.46 -18.09 4.86
C TYR A 91 -3.75 -18.02 5.66
N SER A 92 -3.87 -16.97 6.46
CA SER A 92 -5.07 -16.65 7.22
C SER A 92 -5.62 -15.29 6.80
N GLY A 93 -6.95 -15.17 6.76
CA GLY A 93 -7.62 -13.89 6.53
C GLY A 93 -7.40 -12.86 7.65
N GLU A 94 -6.84 -13.27 8.79
CA GLU A 94 -6.47 -12.37 9.90
C GLU A 94 -5.05 -11.78 9.75
N ASN A 95 -4.21 -12.39 8.91
CA ASN A 95 -2.80 -12.04 8.78
C ASN A 95 -2.54 -11.34 7.44
N PHE A 96 -2.79 -10.03 7.39
CA PHE A 96 -2.51 -9.21 6.23
C PHE A 96 -1.84 -7.88 6.58
N ARG A 97 -1.12 -7.33 5.61
CA ARG A 97 -0.50 -6.02 5.68
C ARG A 97 -1.00 -5.17 4.52
N GLU A 98 -1.27 -3.90 4.78
CA GLU A 98 -1.75 -3.00 3.73
C GLU A 98 -0.62 -2.11 3.20
N LEU A 99 -0.34 -2.20 1.89
CA LEU A 99 0.41 -1.18 1.18
C LEU A 99 -0.47 0.06 0.97
N THR A 100 0.01 1.21 1.43
CA THR A 100 -0.78 2.43 1.50
C THR A 100 0.07 3.67 1.24
N LYS A 101 -0.56 4.84 1.14
CA LYS A 101 0.08 6.16 1.04
C LYS A 101 1.22 6.23 0.02
N PHE A 102 0.99 5.62 -1.15
CA PHE A 102 1.94 5.63 -2.25
C PHE A 102 2.03 7.03 -2.87
N VAL A 103 3.19 7.66 -2.73
CA VAL A 103 3.41 9.03 -3.23
C VAL A 103 4.76 9.16 -3.93
N ILE A 104 4.78 10.02 -4.95
CA ILE A 104 5.96 10.36 -5.75
C ILE A 104 5.96 11.87 -5.92
N LYS A 105 7.13 12.50 -5.70
CA LYS A 105 7.33 13.93 -6.00
C LYS A 105 6.97 14.23 -7.45
N GLU A 106 6.33 15.37 -7.68
CA GLU A 106 5.72 15.75 -8.96
C GLU A 106 6.71 15.66 -10.14
N GLN A 107 7.94 16.17 -9.98
CA GLN A 107 8.99 16.13 -10.99
C GLN A 107 9.55 14.73 -11.30
N TRP A 108 9.15 13.71 -10.54
CA TRP A 108 9.57 12.31 -10.68
C TRP A 108 8.43 11.39 -11.17
N GLN A 109 7.22 11.91 -11.29
CA GLN A 109 6.10 11.15 -11.85
C GLN A 109 6.37 10.79 -13.32
N GLY A 110 5.95 9.59 -13.74
CA GLY A 110 6.18 9.09 -15.10
C GLY A 110 7.60 8.60 -15.40
N LYS A 111 8.58 8.79 -14.50
CA LYS A 111 9.99 8.40 -14.72
C LYS A 111 10.33 6.96 -14.28
N GLY A 112 9.34 6.07 -14.23
CA GLY A 112 9.54 4.66 -13.84
C GLY A 112 9.69 4.40 -12.33
N ILE A 113 10.11 5.37 -11.51
CA ILE A 113 10.32 5.17 -10.06
C ILE A 113 9.09 4.62 -9.33
N GLY A 114 7.88 5.01 -9.75
CA GLY A 114 6.66 4.51 -9.13
C GLY A 114 6.44 3.01 -9.34
N LYS A 115 6.78 2.51 -10.52
CA LYS A 115 6.70 1.08 -10.84
C LYS A 115 7.73 0.29 -10.05
N LEU A 116 8.96 0.79 -9.99
CA LEU A 116 9.99 0.22 -9.14
C LEU A 116 9.53 0.15 -7.68
N LEU A 117 9.06 1.27 -7.12
CA LEU A 117 8.65 1.31 -5.72
C LEU A 117 7.48 0.37 -5.44
N MET A 118 6.51 0.26 -6.35
CA MET A 118 5.41 -0.70 -6.23
C MET A 118 5.90 -2.15 -6.22
N GLY A 119 6.81 -2.52 -7.13
CA GLY A 119 7.37 -3.87 -7.17
C GLY A 119 8.15 -4.20 -5.90
N VAL A 120 9.01 -3.30 -5.44
CA VAL A 120 9.81 -3.49 -4.22
C VAL A 120 8.94 -3.52 -2.96
N ALA A 121 7.83 -2.79 -2.94
CA ALA A 121 6.87 -2.85 -1.84
C ALA A 121 6.21 -4.24 -1.69
N HIS A 122 6.26 -5.06 -2.74
CA HIS A 122 5.79 -6.45 -2.71
C HIS A 122 6.88 -7.45 -2.31
N SER A 123 8.06 -7.00 -1.88
CA SER A 123 9.12 -7.88 -1.40
C SER A 123 8.83 -8.44 -0.01
N GLN A 124 9.25 -9.68 0.22
CA GLN A 124 9.18 -10.33 1.54
C GLN A 124 9.92 -9.52 2.63
N ASP A 125 11.02 -8.86 2.27
CA ASP A 125 11.83 -8.07 3.20
C ASP A 125 11.03 -6.87 3.75
N PHE A 126 10.03 -6.36 3.02
CA PHE A 126 9.14 -5.29 3.49
C PHE A 126 7.86 -5.82 4.12
N ILE A 127 7.19 -6.79 3.50
CA ILE A 127 5.88 -7.29 3.97
C ILE A 127 6.01 -8.13 5.24
N HIS A 128 7.12 -8.83 5.43
CA HIS A 128 7.35 -9.74 6.58
C HIS A 128 8.41 -9.21 7.54
N PHE A 129 8.73 -7.91 7.51
CA PHE A 129 9.89 -7.35 8.21
C PHE A 129 9.91 -7.64 9.73
N ASP A 130 8.73 -7.81 10.37
CA ASP A 130 8.56 -8.15 11.79
C ASP A 130 7.79 -9.46 12.04
N GLY A 131 7.51 -10.20 10.98
CA GLY A 131 6.52 -11.29 11.00
C GLY A 131 7.09 -12.60 11.52
N LYS A 132 6.35 -13.25 12.42
CA LYS A 132 6.49 -14.69 12.71
C LYS A 132 5.67 -15.56 11.74
N HIS A 133 4.76 -14.94 11.01
CA HIS A 133 3.81 -15.59 10.12
C HIS A 133 3.92 -15.00 8.72
N GLU A 134 3.51 -15.79 7.73
CA GLU A 134 3.34 -15.28 6.37
C GLU A 134 2.12 -14.37 6.34
N ASN A 135 2.28 -13.22 5.70
CA ASN A 135 1.25 -12.20 5.62
C ASN A 135 0.76 -12.07 4.19
N LEU A 136 -0.54 -11.90 4.05
CA LEU A 136 -1.13 -11.46 2.80
C LEU A 136 -0.83 -9.97 2.55
N VAL A 137 -0.83 -9.57 1.28
CA VAL A 137 -0.67 -8.17 0.89
C VAL A 137 -2.01 -7.65 0.45
N VAL A 138 -2.48 -6.58 1.07
CA VAL A 138 -3.69 -5.89 0.64
C VAL A 138 -3.38 -4.45 0.26
N SER A 139 -4.26 -3.85 -0.54
CA SER A 139 -4.14 -2.44 -0.92
C SER A 139 -5.51 -1.86 -1.22
N CYS A 140 -5.68 -0.60 -0.87
CA CYS A 140 -6.82 0.21 -1.22
C CYS A 140 -6.38 1.29 -2.21
N GLY A 141 -7.06 1.38 -3.36
CA GLY A 141 -6.71 2.38 -4.37
C GLY A 141 -7.77 2.50 -5.45
N ASN A 142 -7.67 3.54 -6.24
CA ASN A 142 -8.47 3.66 -7.45
C ASN A 142 -8.15 2.51 -8.41
N ALA A 143 -9.14 2.02 -9.15
CA ALA A 143 -8.95 0.95 -10.14
C ALA A 143 -7.73 1.20 -11.07
N SER A 144 -7.50 2.45 -11.46
CA SER A 144 -6.36 2.87 -12.28
C SER A 144 -5.00 2.64 -11.64
N ILE A 145 -4.88 2.69 -10.31
CA ILE A 145 -3.64 2.42 -9.60
C ILE A 145 -3.23 0.97 -9.82
N PHE A 146 -4.18 0.04 -9.73
CA PHE A 146 -3.90 -1.38 -9.94
C PHE A 146 -3.47 -1.66 -11.40
N HIS A 147 -4.18 -1.06 -12.36
CA HIS A 147 -3.85 -1.23 -13.78
C HIS A 147 -2.49 -0.63 -14.16
N ASN A 148 -2.12 0.52 -13.60
CA ASN A 148 -0.90 1.24 -13.98
C ASN A 148 0.37 0.74 -13.27
N PHE A 149 0.21 0.04 -12.15
CA PHE A 149 1.32 -0.38 -11.29
C PHE A 149 1.37 -1.91 -11.10
N PRO A 150 0.60 -2.57 -10.20
CA PRO A 150 0.61 -4.03 -10.08
C PRO A 150 0.49 -4.79 -11.39
N ASP A 151 -0.53 -4.51 -12.20
CA ASP A 151 -0.78 -5.27 -13.43
C ASP A 151 0.36 -5.10 -14.44
N TYR A 152 0.94 -3.89 -14.53
CA TYR A 152 2.12 -3.63 -15.37
C TYR A 152 3.35 -4.44 -14.94
N LEU A 153 3.45 -4.75 -13.65
CA LEU A 153 4.54 -5.53 -13.06
C LEU A 153 4.24 -7.03 -13.03
N ASN A 154 3.13 -7.46 -13.64
CA ASN A 154 2.60 -8.83 -13.55
C ASN A 154 2.32 -9.28 -12.11
N ILE A 155 2.09 -8.34 -11.19
CA ILE A 155 1.61 -8.64 -9.84
C ILE A 155 0.10 -8.80 -9.94
N LYS A 156 -0.37 -10.03 -9.75
CA LYS A 156 -1.79 -10.33 -9.77
C LYS A 156 -2.45 -9.77 -8.51
N THR A 157 -3.61 -9.15 -8.69
CA THR A 157 -4.43 -8.66 -7.59
C THR A 157 -5.83 -9.22 -7.70
N ARG A 158 -6.40 -9.62 -6.56
CA ARG A 158 -7.73 -10.24 -6.44
C ARG A 158 -8.66 -9.24 -5.79
N PHE A 159 -9.79 -8.97 -6.43
CA PHE A 159 -10.78 -8.06 -5.89
C PHE A 159 -11.40 -8.62 -4.60
N ILE A 160 -11.49 -7.79 -3.57
CA ILE A 160 -12.18 -8.11 -2.32
C ILE A 160 -13.55 -7.41 -2.31
N LYS A 161 -13.52 -6.06 -2.24
CA LYS A 161 -14.70 -5.20 -2.10
C LYS A 161 -14.42 -3.81 -2.66
N TYR A 162 -15.49 -3.06 -2.93
CA TYR A 162 -15.39 -1.62 -3.15
C TYR A 162 -15.30 -0.89 -1.81
N VAL A 163 -14.54 0.20 -1.76
CA VAL A 163 -14.60 1.14 -0.64
C VAL A 163 -15.91 1.93 -0.74
N PRO A 164 -16.80 1.88 0.27
CA PRO A 164 -18.05 2.61 0.25
C PRO A 164 -17.79 4.12 0.21
N TYR A 165 -18.62 4.82 -0.55
CA TYR A 165 -18.51 6.27 -0.66
C TYR A 165 -18.76 6.94 0.69
N ASN A 166 -17.79 7.73 1.18
CA ASN A 166 -17.94 8.57 2.36
C ASN A 166 -17.27 9.95 2.17
N LYS A 167 -17.40 10.85 3.16
CA LYS A 167 -16.88 12.24 3.09
C LYS A 167 -15.37 12.34 2.91
N LEU A 168 -14.60 11.34 3.33
CA LEU A 168 -13.16 11.25 3.11
C LEU A 168 -12.89 10.82 1.66
N PHE A 169 -13.61 9.80 1.20
CA PHE A 169 -13.48 9.25 -0.15
C PHE A 169 -14.10 10.08 -1.27
N LYS A 170 -14.83 11.16 -0.98
CA LYS A 170 -15.30 12.08 -2.02
C LYS A 170 -14.18 12.72 -2.86
N PHE A 171 -12.94 12.68 -2.36
CA PHE A 171 -11.75 13.19 -3.06
C PHE A 171 -10.93 12.09 -3.74
N TYR A 172 -11.19 10.83 -3.39
CA TYR A 172 -10.52 9.66 -3.95
C TYR A 172 -11.38 8.98 -5.03
N VAL A 173 -12.69 8.89 -4.79
CA VAL A 173 -13.64 8.11 -5.57
C VAL A 173 -14.41 9.00 -6.53
N SER A 174 -14.40 8.62 -7.82
CA SER A 174 -15.35 9.13 -8.80
C SER A 174 -16.23 8.00 -9.31
N LYS A 175 -17.40 8.29 -9.89
CA LYS A 175 -18.27 7.25 -10.49
C LYS A 175 -17.57 6.48 -11.60
N THR A 176 -16.60 7.10 -12.27
CA THR A 176 -15.80 6.53 -13.36
C THR A 176 -14.52 5.87 -12.87
N GLU A 177 -14.19 6.00 -11.59
CA GLU A 177 -12.97 5.50 -10.98
C GLU A 177 -13.26 5.10 -9.53
N PRO A 178 -13.86 3.91 -9.33
CA PRO A 178 -14.13 3.41 -8.00
C PRO A 178 -12.82 3.08 -7.27
N MET A 179 -12.87 3.16 -5.95
CA MET A 179 -11.79 2.71 -5.09
C MET A 179 -12.08 1.27 -4.68
N GLU A 180 -11.08 0.40 -4.84
CA GLU A 180 -11.17 -1.03 -4.66
C GLU A 180 -10.21 -1.47 -3.58
N CYS A 181 -10.63 -2.47 -2.81
CA CYS A 181 -9.79 -3.26 -1.93
C CYS A 181 -9.35 -4.49 -2.72
N ARG A 182 -8.04 -4.69 -2.86
CA ARG A 182 -7.50 -5.88 -3.51
C ARG A 182 -6.49 -6.61 -2.63
N LEU A 183 -6.35 -7.90 -2.89
CA LEU A 183 -5.49 -8.87 -2.22
C LEU A 183 -4.45 -9.43 -3.22
N SER A 184 -3.23 -9.61 -2.77
CA SER A 184 -2.19 -10.41 -3.45
C SER A 184 -1.70 -11.49 -2.48
N ILE A 185 -1.70 -12.74 -2.92
CA ILE A 185 -1.14 -13.87 -2.17
C ILE A 185 0.35 -14.01 -2.54
N PRO A 186 1.30 -13.81 -1.62
CA PRO A 186 2.69 -13.55 -1.97
C PRO A 186 3.36 -14.54 -2.92
N ASP A 187 3.26 -15.84 -2.66
CA ASP A 187 3.90 -16.91 -3.45
C ASP A 187 3.13 -17.29 -4.72
N LEU A 188 1.88 -16.86 -4.87
CA LEU A 188 1.03 -17.18 -6.01
C LEU A 188 0.89 -16.02 -7.00
N ASP A 189 0.83 -14.81 -6.47
CA ASP A 189 0.40 -13.62 -7.21
C ASP A 189 1.53 -12.61 -7.44
N ILE A 190 2.64 -12.69 -6.69
CA ILE A 190 3.78 -11.78 -6.82
C ILE A 190 4.91 -12.49 -7.57
N PRO A 191 5.39 -11.97 -8.72
CA PRO A 191 6.54 -12.54 -9.41
C PRO A 191 7.77 -12.63 -8.52
N GLU A 192 8.54 -13.70 -8.69
CA GLU A 192 9.68 -14.02 -7.80
C GLU A 192 10.71 -12.89 -7.75
N GLU A 193 10.97 -12.22 -8.87
CA GLU A 193 11.88 -11.07 -8.96
C GLU A 193 11.50 -9.90 -8.02
N TRP A 194 10.21 -9.70 -7.78
CA TRP A 194 9.71 -8.69 -6.84
C TRP A 194 9.64 -9.23 -5.43
N TYR A 195 9.10 -10.45 -5.25
CA TYR A 195 8.94 -11.04 -3.93
C TYR A 195 10.29 -11.29 -3.23
N ARG A 196 11.32 -11.67 -3.99
CA ARG A 196 12.68 -11.93 -3.48
C ARG A 196 13.60 -10.71 -3.55
N PHE A 197 13.13 -9.57 -4.05
CA PHE A 197 13.93 -8.35 -4.15
C PHE A 197 14.46 -7.96 -2.75
N LYS A 198 15.73 -7.57 -2.66
CA LYS A 198 16.39 -7.22 -1.41
C LYS A 198 16.31 -5.73 -1.09
N ILE A 199 16.09 -5.40 0.18
CA ILE A 199 16.06 -4.02 0.67
C ILE A 199 17.13 -3.84 1.78
N PRO A 200 18.07 -2.89 1.65
CA PRO A 200 18.24 -1.95 0.54
C PRO A 200 18.68 -2.66 -0.75
N GLY A 201 18.16 -2.18 -1.88
CA GLY A 201 18.53 -2.63 -3.21
C GLY A 201 18.70 -1.44 -4.14
N GLU A 202 19.67 -1.54 -5.05
CA GLU A 202 19.96 -0.50 -6.04
C GLU A 202 19.46 -0.93 -7.42
N MET A 203 18.88 0.01 -8.18
CA MET A 203 18.64 -0.19 -9.60
C MET A 203 19.16 1.00 -10.40
N LYS A 204 19.75 0.71 -11.56
CA LYS A 204 20.02 1.74 -12.57
C LYS A 204 18.72 2.04 -13.29
N LEU A 205 18.21 3.26 -13.11
CA LEU A 205 17.09 3.82 -13.87
C LEU A 205 17.50 4.15 -15.31
#